data_AF-A0A914P279-F1
#
_entry.id   AF-A0A914P279-F1
#
_cell.length_a   1.000
_cell.length_b   1.000
_cell.length_c   1.000
_cell.angle_alpha   90.00
_cell.angle_beta   90.00
_cell.angle_gamma   90.00
#
_symmetry.space_group_name_H-M   'P 1'
#
loop_
_entity.id
_entity.type
_entity.pdbx_description
1 polymer ?
#
loop_
_entity_poly.entity_id
_entity_poly.type
_entity_poly.pdbx_seq_one_letter_code
_entity_poly.pdbx_strand_id
1 'polypeptide(L)'
;MCAEAHDEATKFIFTLNAATRPFNSHCLRKEDFLPILMDLILTHPGLHFLKEAPQFYSKYCEVVIVRIFWNVNRSWSGRITASELRRSNFLQTFRMLDDITDINRITDYFSYEHFYVTYCKFWELDTDHDMVISRDDMKRHCNG
;
A
#
# COMPACT_ATOMS: atom_id res chain seq x y z
N MET A 1 -22.58 -8.91 -9.74
CA MET A 1 -21.57 -9.92 -10.12
C MET A 1 -21.51 -10.95 -9.01
N CYS A 2 -21.88 -12.20 -9.33
CA CYS A 2 -21.87 -13.31 -8.38
C CYS A 2 -20.43 -13.61 -7.94
N ALA A 3 -20.23 -13.91 -6.66
CA ALA A 3 -18.93 -14.27 -6.12
C ALA A 3 -18.52 -15.66 -6.61
N GLU A 4 -17.62 -15.73 -7.60
CA GLU A 4 -17.01 -16.99 -8.01
C GLU A 4 -15.95 -17.41 -6.99
N ALA A 5 -15.98 -18.67 -6.55
CA ALA A 5 -15.12 -19.18 -5.47
C ALA A 5 -13.63 -19.29 -5.85
N HIS A 6 -13.27 -19.16 -7.13
CA HIS A 6 -11.91 -19.42 -7.65
C HIS A 6 -11.37 -18.33 -8.59
N ASP A 7 -11.88 -17.12 -8.45
CA ASP A 7 -11.46 -15.99 -9.26
C ASP A 7 -10.13 -15.36 -8.81
N GLU A 8 -9.65 -14.38 -9.57
CA GLU A 8 -8.38 -13.68 -9.35
C GLU A 8 -8.27 -13.14 -7.92
N ALA A 9 -9.33 -12.51 -7.42
CA ALA A 9 -9.36 -11.98 -6.06
C ALA A 9 -9.17 -13.05 -4.99
N THR A 10 -9.82 -14.20 -5.14
CA THR A 10 -9.69 -15.29 -4.17
C THR A 10 -8.30 -15.91 -4.21
N LYS A 11 -7.74 -16.09 -5.42
CA LYS A 11 -6.36 -16.58 -5.64
C LYS A 11 -5.34 -15.62 -5.03
N PHE A 12 -5.48 -14.32 -5.25
CA PHE A 12 -4.59 -13.30 -4.70
C PHE A 12 -4.56 -13.34 -3.16
N ILE A 13 -5.74 -13.42 -2.54
CA ILE A 13 -5.85 -13.54 -1.08
C ILE A 13 -5.19 -14.82 -0.57
N PHE A 14 -5.41 -15.94 -1.25
CA PHE A 14 -4.82 -17.21 -0.88
C PHE A 14 -3.29 -17.17 -0.97
N THR A 15 -2.73 -16.62 -2.06
CA THR A 15 -1.28 -16.51 -2.26
C THR A 15 -0.61 -15.67 -1.19
N LEU A 16 -1.14 -14.48 -0.88
CA LEU A 16 -0.55 -13.63 0.17
C LEU A 16 -0.68 -14.24 1.56
N ASN A 17 -1.81 -14.89 1.88
CA ASN A 17 -1.95 -15.59 3.15
C ASN A 17 -0.99 -16.77 3.27
N ALA A 18 -0.75 -17.53 2.20
CA ALA A 18 0.20 -18.64 2.21
C ALA A 18 1.63 -18.18 2.52
N ALA A 19 2.00 -16.96 2.10
CA ALA A 19 3.31 -16.38 2.38
C ALA A 19 3.48 -15.95 3.84
N THR A 20 2.39 -15.63 4.55
CA THR A 20 2.47 -15.02 5.90
C THR A 20 1.88 -15.87 7.02
N ARG A 21 1.01 -16.87 6.72
CA ARG A 21 0.24 -17.60 7.72
C ARG A 21 -0.03 -19.06 7.31
N PRO A 22 0.03 -20.02 8.26
CA PRO A 22 -0.25 -21.44 7.99
C PRO A 22 -1.75 -21.79 7.87
N PHE A 23 -2.68 -20.83 8.01
CA PHE A 23 -4.14 -21.11 8.03
C PHE A 23 -4.92 -20.35 6.95
N ASN A 24 -6.00 -20.99 6.47
CA ASN A 24 -6.99 -20.53 5.49
C ASN A 24 -7.73 -19.24 5.92
N SER A 25 -7.03 -18.11 6.00
CA SER A 25 -7.68 -16.81 6.12
C SER A 25 -8.32 -16.43 4.79
N HIS A 26 -9.58 -15.97 4.83
CA HIS A 26 -10.30 -15.46 3.66
C HIS A 26 -10.18 -13.94 3.51
N CYS A 27 -9.20 -13.33 4.19
CA CYS A 27 -8.96 -11.89 4.19
C CYS A 27 -7.47 -11.56 4.31
N LEU A 28 -7.11 -10.33 3.95
CA LEU A 28 -5.76 -9.76 4.05
C LEU A 28 -5.71 -8.65 5.10
N ARG A 29 -4.67 -8.64 5.91
CA ARG A 29 -4.29 -7.58 6.84
C ARG A 29 -3.15 -6.75 6.27
N LYS A 30 -2.82 -5.64 6.92
CA LYS A 30 -1.75 -4.73 6.48
C LYS A 30 -0.42 -5.46 6.32
N GLU A 31 -0.07 -6.28 7.30
CA GLU A 31 1.17 -7.07 7.32
C GLU A 31 1.29 -8.03 6.13
N ASP A 32 0.15 -8.53 5.62
CA ASP A 32 0.13 -9.53 4.54
C ASP A 32 0.54 -8.93 3.18
N PHE A 33 0.55 -7.59 3.04
CA PHE A 33 1.03 -6.89 1.84
C PHE A 33 2.53 -6.62 1.84
N LEU A 34 3.21 -6.79 2.98
CA LEU A 34 4.63 -6.46 3.04
C LEU A 34 5.46 -7.27 2.04
N PRO A 35 5.36 -8.62 1.95
CA PRO A 35 6.19 -9.41 1.04
C PRO A 35 6.08 -9.00 -0.43
N ILE A 36 4.88 -8.71 -0.91
CA ILE A 36 4.66 -8.31 -2.31
C ILE A 36 5.17 -6.90 -2.59
N LEU A 37 5.12 -5.99 -1.62
CA LEU A 37 5.74 -4.67 -1.75
C LEU A 37 7.26 -4.75 -1.69
N MET A 38 7.81 -5.72 -0.93
CA MET A 38 9.25 -5.98 -0.94
C MET A 38 9.71 -6.42 -2.32
N ASP A 39 9.01 -7.39 -2.90
CA ASP A 39 9.29 -7.86 -4.25
C ASP A 39 9.19 -6.73 -5.27
N LEU A 40 8.13 -5.91 -5.18
CA LEU A 40 7.93 -4.77 -6.08
C LEU A 40 9.11 -3.78 -6.05
N ILE A 41 9.63 -3.42 -4.86
CA ILE A 41 10.78 -2.52 -4.74
C ILE A 41 12.05 -3.17 -5.31
N LEU A 42 12.18 -4.49 -5.18
CA LEU A 42 13.33 -5.24 -5.66
C LEU A 42 13.31 -5.47 -7.18
N THR A 43 12.15 -5.49 -7.82
CA THR A 43 12.02 -5.88 -9.23
C THR A 43 11.61 -4.72 -10.15
N HIS A 44 10.86 -3.73 -9.66
CA HIS A 44 10.33 -2.67 -10.51
C HIS A 44 11.38 -1.58 -10.80
N PRO A 45 11.66 -1.27 -12.09
CA PRO A 45 12.72 -0.33 -12.47
C PRO A 45 12.49 1.08 -11.91
N GLY A 46 11.23 1.54 -11.90
CA GLY A 46 10.84 2.83 -11.33
C GLY A 46 10.99 2.95 -9.81
N LEU A 47 11.41 1.89 -9.09
CA LEU A 47 11.66 1.90 -7.65
C LEU A 47 13.08 1.45 -7.28
N HIS A 48 13.94 1.15 -8.26
CA HIS A 48 15.30 0.64 -7.98
C HIS A 48 16.15 1.54 -7.09
N PHE A 49 15.97 2.86 -7.18
CA PHE A 49 16.68 3.81 -6.33
C PHE A 49 16.35 3.66 -4.83
N LEU A 50 15.18 3.09 -4.49
CA LEU A 50 14.84 2.80 -3.09
C LEU A 50 15.70 1.70 -2.46
N LYS A 51 16.35 0.86 -3.28
CA LYS A 51 17.27 -0.18 -2.79
C LYS A 51 18.46 0.42 -2.04
N GLU A 52 18.90 1.60 -2.47
CA GLU A 52 20.05 2.30 -1.88
C GLU A 52 19.64 3.19 -0.69
N ALA A 53 18.34 3.28 -0.38
CA ALA A 53 17.80 4.17 0.64
C ALA A 53 16.86 3.42 1.62
N PRO A 54 17.41 2.51 2.46
CA PRO A 54 16.63 1.63 3.34
C PRO A 54 15.72 2.38 4.33
N GLN A 55 16.04 3.63 4.66
CA GLN A 55 15.21 4.50 5.52
C GLN A 55 13.87 4.87 4.88
N PHE A 56 13.79 4.96 3.54
CA PHE A 56 12.56 5.28 2.82
C PHE A 56 11.74 4.04 2.45
N TYR A 57 12.38 2.87 2.47
CA TYR A 57 11.75 1.60 2.13
C TYR A 57 10.51 1.32 2.98
N SER A 58 10.68 1.36 4.31
CA SER A 58 9.60 1.09 5.26
C SER A 58 8.49 2.14 5.14
N LYS A 59 8.85 3.41 4.94
CA LYS A 59 7.91 4.53 4.82
C LYS A 59 7.10 4.48 3.54
N TYR A 60 7.72 4.12 2.41
CA TYR A 60 7.00 3.90 1.16
C TYR A 60 6.01 2.74 1.32
N CYS A 61 6.44 1.59 1.86
CA CYS A 61 5.55 0.45 2.12
C CYS A 61 4.37 0.83 3.03
N GLU A 62 4.62 1.54 4.14
CA GLU A 62 3.59 2.03 5.06
C GLU A 62 2.54 2.87 4.32
N VAL A 63 2.97 3.85 3.52
CA VAL A 63 2.06 4.74 2.78
C VAL A 63 1.28 3.97 1.72
N VAL A 64 1.92 3.10 0.94
CA VAL A 64 1.23 2.28 -0.08
C VAL A 64 0.18 1.39 0.57
N ILE A 65 0.50 0.72 1.68
CA ILE A 65 -0.46 -0.11 2.42
C ILE A 65 -1.64 0.72 2.92
N VAL A 66 -1.39 1.91 3.48
CA VAL A 66 -2.46 2.82 3.90
C VAL A 66 -3.35 3.19 2.73
N ARG A 67 -2.78 3.52 1.56
CA ARG A 67 -3.54 3.86 0.35
C ARG A 67 -4.36 2.67 -0.18
N ILE A 68 -3.83 1.45 -0.09
CA ILE A 68 -4.56 0.22 -0.42
C ILE A 68 -5.78 0.08 0.50
N PHE A 69 -5.57 0.13 1.82
CA PHE A 69 -6.66 -0.02 2.79
C PHE A 69 -7.70 1.11 2.68
N TRP A 70 -7.27 2.34 2.44
CA TRP A 70 -8.14 3.50 2.26
C TRP A 70 -9.15 3.30 1.10
N ASN A 71 -8.67 2.78 -0.03
CA ASN A 71 -9.50 2.63 -1.22
C ASN A 71 -10.22 1.27 -1.29
N VAL A 72 -9.63 0.20 -0.76
CA VAL A 72 -10.16 -1.17 -0.90
C VAL A 72 -11.00 -1.58 0.32
N ASN A 73 -10.53 -1.36 1.56
CA ASN A 73 -11.20 -1.83 2.77
C ASN A 73 -12.36 -0.90 3.20
N ARG A 74 -13.40 -0.84 2.37
CA ARG A 74 -14.56 0.05 2.58
C ARG A 74 -15.37 -0.28 3.83
N SER A 75 -15.20 -1.48 4.39
CA SER A 75 -15.79 -1.88 5.68
C SER A 75 -15.09 -1.28 6.90
N TRP A 76 -13.89 -0.70 6.75
CA TRP A 76 -13.04 -0.20 7.85
C TRP A 76 -12.69 -1.27 8.90
N SER A 77 -12.82 -2.54 8.54
CA SER A 77 -12.58 -3.69 9.43
C SER A 77 -11.10 -3.96 9.68
N GLY A 78 -10.19 -3.32 8.92
CA GLY A 78 -8.77 -3.66 8.88
C GLY A 78 -8.49 -5.00 8.20
N ARG A 79 -9.47 -5.56 7.47
CA ARG A 79 -9.39 -6.86 6.79
C ARG A 79 -9.99 -6.78 5.39
N ILE A 80 -9.14 -6.81 4.36
CA ILE A 80 -9.60 -6.82 2.96
C ILE A 80 -10.13 -8.21 2.62
N THR A 81 -11.41 -8.27 2.25
CA THR A 81 -12.05 -9.51 1.77
C THR A 81 -11.99 -9.64 0.25
N ALA A 82 -12.24 -10.85 -0.28
CA ALA A 82 -12.32 -11.05 -1.74
C ALA A 82 -13.41 -10.16 -2.39
N SER A 83 -14.52 -9.93 -1.69
CA SER A 83 -15.60 -9.04 -2.15
C SER A 83 -15.14 -7.59 -2.29
N GLU A 84 -14.40 -7.08 -1.31
CA GLU A 84 -13.83 -5.72 -1.37
C GLU A 84 -12.78 -5.61 -2.47
N LEU A 85 -11.93 -6.62 -2.61
CA LEU A 85 -10.91 -6.65 -3.66
C LEU A 85 -11.54 -6.62 -5.06
N ARG A 86 -12.56 -7.45 -5.32
CA ARG A 86 -13.32 -7.49 -6.58
C ARG A 86 -13.97 -6.16 -6.97
N ARG A 87 -14.40 -5.39 -5.96
CA ARG A 87 -15.11 -4.11 -6.18
C ARG A 87 -14.15 -2.93 -6.32
N SER A 88 -12.87 -3.13 -6.05
CA SER A 88 -11.83 -2.12 -6.23
C SER A 88 -11.11 -2.30 -7.56
N ASN A 89 -10.27 -1.34 -7.93
CA ASN A 89 -9.39 -1.43 -9.08
C ASN A 89 -8.01 -2.01 -8.74
N PHE A 90 -7.77 -2.49 -7.51
CA PHE A 90 -6.44 -2.90 -7.06
C PHE A 90 -5.78 -3.95 -7.97
N LEU A 91 -6.47 -5.03 -8.33
CA LEU A 91 -5.88 -6.09 -9.17
C LEU A 91 -5.59 -5.60 -10.60
N GLN A 92 -6.43 -4.70 -11.11
CA GLN A 92 -6.19 -4.06 -12.40
C GLN A 92 -4.93 -3.18 -12.33
N THR A 93 -4.82 -2.34 -11.31
CA THR A 93 -3.65 -1.47 -11.10
C THR A 93 -2.39 -2.29 -10.85
N PHE A 94 -2.50 -3.41 -10.12
CA PHE A 94 -1.38 -4.30 -9.84
C PHE A 94 -0.81 -4.89 -11.14
N ARG A 95 -1.67 -5.34 -12.06
CA ARG A 95 -1.22 -5.81 -13.38
C ARG A 95 -0.52 -4.75 -14.23
N MET A 96 -0.86 -3.47 -14.05
CA MET A 96 -0.19 -2.38 -14.78
C MET A 96 1.29 -2.22 -14.38
N LEU A 97 1.70 -2.73 -13.21
CA LEU A 97 3.10 -2.70 -12.75
C LEU A 97 4.03 -3.53 -13.63
N ASP A 98 3.50 -4.52 -14.36
CA ASP A 98 4.29 -5.37 -15.25
C ASP A 98 4.70 -4.61 -16.54
N ASP A 99 3.84 -3.70 -17.02
CA ASP A 99 4.02 -3.01 -18.30
C ASP A 99 4.55 -1.57 -18.16
N ILE A 100 4.24 -0.89 -17.05
CA ILE A 100 4.53 0.54 -16.88
C ILE A 100 5.79 0.71 -16.02
N THR A 101 6.90 1.05 -16.65
CA THR A 101 8.20 1.22 -15.97
C THR A 101 8.29 2.49 -15.10
N ASP A 102 7.53 3.54 -15.44
CA ASP A 102 7.42 4.76 -14.66
C ASP A 102 6.34 4.62 -13.58
N ILE A 103 6.79 4.37 -12.35
CA ILE A 103 5.90 4.12 -11.20
C ILE A 103 4.96 5.30 -10.92
N ASN A 104 5.33 6.53 -11.29
CA ASN A 104 4.52 7.72 -11.03
C ASN A 104 3.30 7.82 -11.96
N ARG A 105 3.32 7.13 -13.10
CA ARG A 105 2.15 6.98 -13.97
C ARG A 105 1.08 6.07 -13.37
N ILE A 106 1.45 5.22 -12.42
CA ILE A 106 0.52 4.39 -11.64
C ILE A 106 0.08 5.20 -10.43
N THR A 107 -0.83 6.15 -10.68
CA THR A 107 -1.28 7.10 -9.67
C THR A 107 -1.99 6.43 -8.51
N ASP A 108 -2.69 5.32 -8.75
CA ASP A 108 -3.36 4.54 -7.72
C ASP A 108 -2.38 3.66 -6.95
N TYR A 109 -2.43 3.75 -5.62
CA TYR A 109 -1.63 2.99 -4.65
C TYR A 109 -0.11 3.23 -4.69
N PHE A 110 0.54 3.08 -5.85
CA PHE A 110 1.99 2.84 -5.96
C PHE A 110 2.84 4.06 -6.35
N SER A 111 2.25 5.16 -6.83
CA SER A 111 3.03 6.36 -7.20
C SER A 111 3.99 6.81 -6.09
N TYR A 112 5.27 6.91 -6.45
CA TYR A 112 6.32 7.37 -5.55
C TYR A 112 6.21 8.87 -5.27
N GLU A 113 5.80 9.67 -6.25
CA GLU A 113 5.51 11.09 -6.07
C GLU A 113 4.43 11.32 -5.00
N HIS A 114 3.36 10.53 -5.02
CA HIS A 114 2.32 10.63 -3.98
C HIS A 114 2.84 10.26 -2.59
N PHE A 115 3.70 9.23 -2.51
CA PHE A 115 4.41 8.92 -1.26
C PHE A 115 5.27 10.12 -0.81
N TYR A 116 6.09 10.67 -1.70
CA TYR A 116 7.04 11.72 -1.38
C TYR A 116 6.35 12.98 -0.89
N VAL A 117 5.27 13.41 -1.55
CA VAL A 117 4.46 14.57 -1.09
C VAL A 117 3.88 14.32 0.30
N THR A 118 3.34 13.12 0.55
CA THR A 118 2.79 12.75 1.86
C THR A 118 3.87 12.76 2.93
N TYR A 119 5.04 12.20 2.63
CA TYR A 119 6.17 12.14 3.54
C TYR A 119 6.75 13.52 3.84
N CYS A 120 6.95 14.37 2.83
CA CYS A 120 7.42 15.74 3.03
C CYS A 120 6.47 16.54 3.94
N LYS A 121 5.16 16.38 3.77
CA LYS A 121 4.16 17.04 4.62
C LYS A 121 4.16 16.51 6.05
N PHE A 122 4.34 15.20 6.22
CA PHE A 122 4.52 14.61 7.55
C PHE A 122 5.76 15.16 8.24
N TRP A 123 6.90 15.13 7.55
CA TRP A 123 8.19 15.61 8.05
C TRP A 123 8.21 17.10 8.37
N GLU A 124 7.48 17.92 7.60
CA GLU A 124 7.32 19.35 7.88
C GLU A 124 6.57 19.62 9.19
N LEU A 125 5.63 18.75 9.56
CA LEU A 125 4.84 18.87 10.78
C LEU A 125 5.54 18.26 12.00
N ASP A 126 6.19 17.11 11.84
CA ASP A 126 6.92 16.37 12.87
C ASP A 126 8.29 17.02 13.18
N THR A 127 8.28 18.12 13.93
CA THR A 127 9.49 18.92 14.18
C THR A 127 10.50 18.26 15.14
N ASP A 128 10.02 17.39 16.03
CA ASP A 128 10.84 16.63 16.96
C ASP A 128 11.24 15.25 16.43
N HIS A 129 10.76 14.88 15.24
CA HIS A 129 11.12 13.68 14.48
C HIS A 129 10.82 12.39 15.27
N ASP A 130 9.73 12.39 16.04
CA ASP A 130 9.31 11.23 16.85
C ASP A 130 8.42 10.24 16.06
N MET A 131 8.14 10.55 14.79
CA MET A 131 7.28 9.80 13.88
C MET A 131 5.80 9.79 14.32
N VAL A 132 5.37 10.79 15.09
CA VAL A 132 3.99 10.98 15.54
C VAL A 132 3.58 12.44 15.37
N ILE A 133 2.48 12.70 14.66
CA ILE A 133 1.91 14.05 14.60
C ILE A 133 1.10 14.29 15.87
N SER A 134 1.60 15.14 16.76
CA SER A 134 0.86 15.58 17.93
C SER A 134 -0.24 16.57 17.53
N ARG A 135 -1.14 16.87 18.50
CA ARG A 135 -2.15 17.91 18.31
C ARG A 135 -1.52 19.27 18.04
N ASP A 136 -0.35 19.56 18.62
CA ASP A 136 0.32 20.84 18.44
C ASP A 136 1.02 20.95 17.08
N ASP A 137 1.55 19.84 16.56
CA ASP A 137 2.08 19.78 15.19
C ASP A 137 0.97 20.01 14.17
N MET A 138 -0.19 19.36 14.37
CA MET A 138 -1.32 19.50 13.45
C MET A 138 -1.87 20.94 13.37
N LYS A 139 -1.76 21.74 14.44
CA LYS A 139 -2.16 23.17 14.41
C LYS A 139 -1.34 24.00 13.41
N ARG A 140 -0.13 23.55 13.06
CA ARG A 140 0.74 24.24 12.10
C ARG A 140 0.35 23.91 10.65
N HIS A 141 -0.49 22.90 10.43
CA HIS A 141 -0.97 22.56 9.11
C HIS A 141 -1.94 23.62 8.57
N CYS A 142 -1.65 24.16 7.39
CA CYS A 142 -2.51 25.14 6.69
C CYS A 142 -2.85 26.43 7.48
N ASN A 143 -2.01 26.84 8.44
CA ASN A 143 -2.18 28.02 9.31
C ASN A 143 -3.33 27.97 10.34
N GLY A 144 -3.84 26.78 10.70
CA GLY A 144 -4.82 26.60 11.78
C GLY A 144 -6.28 26.70 11.36
#